data_AF-A0A7D5MPH9-F1
#
_entry.id   AF-A0A7D5MPH9-F1
#
_cell.length_a   1.000
_cell.length_b   1.000
_cell.length_c   1.000
_cell.angle_alpha   90.00
_cell.angle_beta   90.00
_cell.angle_gamma   90.00
#
_symmetry.space_group_name_H-M   'P 1'
#
loop_
_entity.id
_entity.type
_entity.pdbx_description
1 polymer ?
#
loop_
_entity_poly.entity_id
_entity_poly.type
_entity_poly.pdbx_seq_one_letter_code
_entity_poly.pdbx_strand_id
1 'polypeptide(L)'
;MMKILRYALFILTFFRPQYFSVLPPLFENIAEIKAILDDQRLGQMLESGESIEEIKHVENGYVLKTNRHRLFVKIRFKHSEKPGPAEFDLEFKTPHLLQE
;
A
#
# COMPACT_ATOMS: atom_id res chain seq x y z
N MET A 1 24.93 -47.14 -6.53
CA MET A 1 23.87 -46.13 -6.72
C MET A 1 23.33 -45.60 -5.38
N MET A 2 24.20 -45.24 -4.43
CA MET A 2 23.79 -44.89 -3.04
C MET A 2 24.44 -43.61 -2.49
N LYS A 3 25.32 -42.96 -3.28
CA LYS A 3 26.00 -41.71 -2.91
C LYS A 3 25.17 -40.48 -3.29
N ILE A 4 24.45 -40.54 -4.40
CA ILE A 4 23.59 -39.45 -4.91
C ILE A 4 22.47 -39.12 -3.91
N LEU A 5 21.95 -40.13 -3.20
CA LEU A 5 20.91 -39.97 -2.18
C LEU A 5 21.39 -39.19 -0.93
N ARG A 6 22.68 -39.24 -0.59
CA ARG A 6 23.24 -38.46 0.54
C ARG A 6 23.42 -36.98 0.21
N TYR A 7 23.71 -36.65 -1.05
CA TYR A 7 23.82 -35.25 -1.49
C TYR A 7 22.46 -34.56 -1.63
N ALA A 8 21.41 -35.32 -1.99
CA ALA A 8 20.05 -34.79 -2.07
C ALA A 8 19.53 -34.30 -0.70
N LEU A 9 19.90 -34.96 0.41
CA LEU A 9 19.51 -34.56 1.76
C LEU A 9 20.23 -33.28 2.24
N PHE A 10 21.44 -33.01 1.73
CA PHE A 10 22.22 -31.83 2.10
C PHE A 10 21.81 -30.56 1.35
N ILE A 11 21.21 -30.70 0.16
CA ILE A 11 20.72 -29.58 -0.66
C ILE A 11 19.36 -29.06 -0.13
N LEU A 12 18.57 -29.91 0.54
CA LEU A 12 17.24 -29.54 1.04
C LEU A 12 17.27 -28.57 2.25
N THR A 13 18.38 -28.50 2.99
CA THR A 13 18.48 -27.69 4.22
C THR A 13 18.92 -26.23 3.99
N PHE A 14 19.33 -25.87 2.77
CA PHE A 14 19.76 -24.51 2.43
C PHE A 14 18.64 -23.61 1.89
N PHE A 15 17.46 -24.16 1.57
CA PHE A 15 16.29 -23.37 1.18
C PHE A 15 15.56 -22.88 2.44
N ARG A 16 16.08 -21.84 3.08
CA ARG A 16 15.26 -21.06 4.02
C ARG A 16 14.40 -20.09 3.23
N PRO A 17 13.07 -20.21 3.25
CA PRO A 17 12.23 -19.18 2.69
C PRO A 17 12.37 -17.91 3.55
N GLN A 18 13.09 -16.90 3.04
CA GLN A 18 13.12 -15.57 3.63
C GLN A 18 11.82 -14.84 3.24
N TYR A 19 10.68 -15.26 3.80
CA TYR A 19 9.46 -14.45 3.76
C TYR A 19 9.51 -13.41 4.89
N PHE A 20 10.50 -12.51 4.84
CA PHE A 20 10.37 -11.24 5.54
C PHE A 20 9.47 -10.38 4.66
N SER A 21 8.19 -10.38 4.98
CA SER A 21 7.27 -9.41 4.41
C SER A 21 7.77 -8.03 4.86
N VAL A 22 8.33 -7.27 3.92
CA VAL A 22 8.67 -5.85 4.09
C VAL A 22 7.35 -5.10 4.12
N LEU A 23 6.59 -5.29 5.19
CA LEU A 23 5.42 -4.50 5.45
C LEU A 23 5.93 -3.11 5.84
N PRO A 24 5.44 -2.03 5.22
CA PRO A 24 5.68 -0.70 5.76
C PRO A 24 5.24 -0.69 7.23
N PRO A 25 5.98 0.00 8.10
CA PRO A 25 5.65 0.05 9.52
C PRO A 25 4.19 0.48 9.70
N LEU A 26 3.45 -0.23 10.54
CA LEU A 26 2.00 -0.03 10.73
C LEU A 26 1.61 1.43 11.03
N PHE A 27 2.51 2.20 11.65
CA PHE A 27 2.31 3.61 11.97
C PHE A 27 2.29 4.52 10.73
N GLU A 28 3.07 4.21 9.70
CA GLU A 28 3.07 4.97 8.43
C GLU A 28 1.71 4.84 7.74
N ASN A 29 1.17 3.61 7.68
CA ASN A 29 -0.17 3.38 7.12
C ASN A 29 -1.27 4.20 7.79
N ILE A 30 -1.23 4.34 9.12
CA ILE A 30 -2.25 5.13 9.86
C ILE A 30 -2.10 6.61 9.54
N ALA A 31 -0.87 7.12 9.51
CA ALA A 31 -0.58 8.51 9.19
C ALA A 31 -1.00 8.85 7.76
N GLU A 32 -0.75 7.96 6.80
CA GLU A 32 -1.13 8.11 5.40
C GLU A 32 -2.65 8.13 5.23
N ILE A 33 -3.38 7.17 5.80
CA ILE A 33 -4.85 7.12 5.72
C ILE A 33 -5.45 8.39 6.36
N LYS A 34 -4.95 8.79 7.53
CA LYS A 34 -5.40 10.01 8.19
C LYS A 34 -5.15 11.25 7.32
N ALA A 35 -3.97 11.35 6.71
CA ALA A 35 -3.64 12.45 5.81
C ALA A 35 -4.57 12.48 4.59
N ILE A 36 -4.93 11.32 4.03
CA ILE A 36 -5.90 11.24 2.91
C ILE A 36 -7.27 11.73 3.35
N LEU A 37 -7.76 11.28 4.50
CA LEU A 37 -9.09 11.63 5.02
C LEU A 37 -9.20 13.10 5.43
N ASP A 38 -8.10 13.69 5.94
CA ASP A 38 -8.04 15.09 6.36
C ASP A 38 -7.81 16.06 5.18
N ASP A 39 -7.46 15.55 3.98
CA ASP A 39 -7.16 16.38 2.81
C ASP A 39 -8.44 16.95 2.18
N GLN A 40 -8.51 18.28 2.08
CA GLN A 40 -9.67 18.98 1.49
C GLN A 40 -9.91 18.60 0.01
N ARG A 41 -8.87 18.21 -0.73
CA ARG A 41 -8.98 17.79 -2.14
C ARG A 41 -9.83 16.54 -2.29
N LEU A 42 -9.81 15.64 -1.31
CA LEU A 42 -10.67 14.45 -1.30
C LEU A 42 -12.15 14.87 -1.33
N GLY A 43 -12.55 15.77 -0.43
CA GLY A 43 -13.93 16.28 -0.37
C GLY A 43 -14.37 17.08 -1.59
N GLN A 44 -13.43 17.65 -2.35
CA GLN A 44 -13.72 18.32 -3.63
C GLN A 44 -13.88 17.35 -4.79
N MET A 45 -13.19 16.21 -4.74
CA MET A 45 -13.27 15.16 -5.76
C MET A 45 -14.48 14.25 -5.59
N LEU A 46 -14.96 14.10 -4.36
CA LEU A 46 -16.19 13.37 -4.06
C LEU A 46 -17.38 14.30 -4.23
N GLU A 47 -18.40 13.88 -4.98
CA GLU A 47 -19.66 14.61 -5.04
C GLU A 47 -20.33 14.59 -3.65
N SER A 48 -21.02 15.67 -3.28
CA SER A 48 -21.70 15.77 -1.97
C SER A 48 -22.64 14.58 -1.74
N GLY A 49 -22.34 13.79 -0.70
CA GLY A 49 -23.11 12.62 -0.29
C GLY A 49 -22.47 11.27 -0.60
N GLU A 50 -21.30 11.22 -1.25
CA GLU A 50 -20.57 9.96 -1.42
C GLU A 50 -19.98 9.47 -0.09
N SER A 51 -20.22 8.19 0.20
CA SER A 51 -19.64 7.51 1.36
C SER A 51 -18.46 6.66 0.90
N ILE A 52 -17.35 6.72 1.65
CA ILE A 52 -16.21 5.82 1.43
C ILE A 52 -16.61 4.43 1.94
N GLU A 53 -16.63 3.45 1.05
CA GLU A 53 -16.94 2.06 1.37
C GLU A 53 -15.68 1.26 1.73
N GLU A 54 -14.57 1.54 1.04
CA GLU A 54 -13.34 0.77 1.19
C GLU A 54 -12.11 1.66 0.94
N ILE A 55 -11.07 1.48 1.75
CA ILE A 55 -9.74 2.02 1.53
C ILE A 55 -8.78 0.84 1.48
N LYS A 56 -8.19 0.58 0.31
CA LYS A 56 -7.31 -0.55 0.08
C LYS A 56 -5.90 -0.08 -0.24
N HIS A 57 -4.93 -0.54 0.55
CA HIS A 57 -3.51 -0.32 0.26
C HIS A 57 -3.06 -1.15 -0.95
N VAL A 58 -2.31 -0.51 -1.84
CA VAL A 58 -1.66 -1.10 -3.02
C VAL A 58 -0.22 -0.63 -3.08
N GLU A 59 0.62 -1.22 -3.94
CA GLU A 59 2.08 -1.00 -3.94
C GLU A 59 2.54 0.47 -3.95
N ASN A 60 1.76 1.37 -4.55
CA ASN A 60 2.13 2.79 -4.69
C ASN A 60 1.15 3.76 -4.02
N GLY A 61 0.30 3.29 -3.09
CA GLY A 61 -0.62 4.13 -2.34
C GLY A 61 -1.96 3.44 -2.05
N TYR A 62 -3.07 4.16 -2.21
CA TYR A 62 -4.38 3.70 -1.80
C TYR A 62 -5.43 3.81 -2.90
N VAL A 63 -6.26 2.78 -3.01
CA VAL A 63 -7.50 2.83 -3.79
C VAL A 63 -8.64 3.05 -2.82
N LEU A 64 -9.32 4.18 -2.97
CA LEU A 64 -10.56 4.49 -2.28
C LEU A 64 -11.72 4.10 -3.19
N LYS A 65 -12.64 3.32 -2.65
CA LYS A 65 -13.89 2.98 -3.32
C LYS A 65 -15.01 3.69 -2.58
N THR A 66 -15.79 4.46 -3.33
CA THR A 66 -17.07 5.00 -2.88
C THR A 66 -18.21 4.22 -3.50
N ASN A 67 -19.43 4.60 -3.15
CA ASN A 67 -20.64 4.08 -3.78
C ASN A 67 -20.75 4.36 -5.28
N ARG A 68 -19.95 5.29 -5.85
CA ARG A 68 -20.05 5.70 -7.27
C ARG A 68 -18.71 5.68 -8.01
N HIS A 69 -17.61 5.93 -7.32
CA HIS A 69 -16.30 6.11 -7.94
C HIS A 69 -15.23 5.23 -7.30
N ARG A 70 -14.17 5.01 -8.07
CA ARG A 70 -12.86 4.61 -7.57
C ARG A 70 -11.87 5.75 -7.73
N LEU A 71 -11.20 6.07 -6.65
CA LEU A 71 -10.19 7.11 -6.59
C LEU A 71 -8.87 6.48 -6.19
N PHE A 72 -7.83 6.73 -6.99
CA PHE A 72 -6.46 6.31 -6.66
C PHE A 72 -5.69 7.48 -6.08
N VAL A 73 -5.12 7.29 -4.90
CA VAL A 73 -4.25 8.26 -4.23
C VAL A 73 -2.85 7.67 -4.15
N LYS A 74 -1.91 8.30 -4.86
CA LYS A 74 -0.52 7.89 -4.88
C LYS A 74 0.23 8.55 -3.71
N ILE A 75 0.99 7.75 -2.98
CA ILE A 75 1.89 8.24 -1.92
C ILE A 75 3.28 8.44 -2.50
N ARG A 76 3.87 9.61 -2.30
CA ARG A 76 5.25 9.91 -2.71
C ARG A 76 6.09 10.22 -1.48
N PHE A 77 6.86 9.24 -1.00
CA PHE A 77 7.79 9.44 0.09
C PHE A 77 8.93 10.36 -0.32
N LYS A 78 9.25 11.32 0.55
CA LYS A 78 10.41 12.20 0.42
C LYS A 78 11.61 11.49 1.01
N HIS A 79 12.76 11.69 0.37
CA HIS A 79 14.01 11.22 0.94
C HIS A 79 14.30 12.02 2.21
N SER A 80 14.38 11.36 3.37
CA SER A 80 14.78 11.96 4.62
C SER A 80 16.08 11.31 5.11
N GLU A 81 17.10 12.13 5.33
CA GLU A 81 18.35 11.71 5.96
C GLU A 81 18.27 11.72 7.50
N LYS A 82 17.18 12.26 8.05
CA LYS A 82 16.97 12.40 9.49
C LYS A 82 16.16 11.23 10.03
N PRO A 83 16.53 10.67 11.20
CA PRO A 83 15.71 9.66 11.87
C PRO A 83 14.40 10.30 12.33
N GLY A 84 13.28 9.75 11.89
CA GLY A 84 11.94 10.24 12.19
C GLY A 84 10.90 9.60 11.26
N PRO A 85 9.61 9.93 11.44
CA PRO A 85 8.56 9.51 10.51
C PRO A 85 8.88 9.96 9.09
N ALA A 86 8.64 9.09 8.11
CA ALA A 86 8.84 9.45 6.71
C ALA A 86 7.88 10.58 6.31
N GLU A 87 8.43 11.62 5.67
CA GLU A 87 7.60 12.65 5.04
C GLU A 87 7.09 12.15 3.69
N PHE A 88 5.85 12.47 3.35
CA PHE A 88 5.24 12.05 2.08
C PHE A 88 4.29 13.13 1.54
N ASP A 89 4.08 13.10 0.22
CA ASP A 89 3.07 13.89 -0.46
C ASP A 89 1.95 13.00 -1.02
N LEU A 90 0.73 13.54 -1.03
CA LEU A 90 -0.45 12.91 -1.61
C LEU A 90 -0.72 13.43 -3.03
N GLU A 91 -0.77 12.53 -4.00
CA GLU A 91 -1.17 12.82 -5.37
C GLU A 91 -2.49 12.10 -5.71
N PHE A 92 -3.56 12.88 -5.80
CA PHE A 92 -4.89 12.39 -6.17
C PHE A 92 -5.01 12.26 -7.69
N LYS A 93 -5.38 11.07 -8.18
CA LYS A 93 -5.70 10.85 -9.59
C LYS A 93 -7.17 11.13 -9.87
N THR A 94 -7.52 11.31 -11.14
CA THR A 94 -8.92 11.52 -11.56
C THR A 94 -9.78 10.33 -11.14
N PRO A 95 -10.95 10.54 -10.51
CA PRO A 95 -11.88 9.46 -10.19
C PRO A 95 -12.32 8.70 -11.46
N HIS A 96 -12.52 7.40 -11.31
CA HIS A 96 -13.09 6.55 -12.35
C HIS A 96 -14.46 6.05 -11.90
N LEU A 97 -15.46 6.18 -12.76
CA LEU A 97 -16.80 5.64 -12.49
C LEU A 97 -16.72 4.12 -12.36
N LEU A 98 -17.40 3.59 -11.35
CA LEU A 98 -17.65 2.16 -11.28
C LEU A 98 -18.62 1.81 -12.42
N GLN A 99 -18.13 1.15 -13.47
CA GLN A 99 -19.00 0.54 -14.47
C GLN A 99 -19.63 -0.70 -13.82
N GLU A 100 -20.96 -0.69 -13.71
CA GLU A 100 -21.77 -1.82 -13.23
C GLU A 100 -21.73 -3.01 -14.20
#